data_AF-A0A1G0XF61-F1
#
_entry.id   AF-A0A1G0XF61-F1
#
_cell.length_a   1.000
_cell.length_b   1.000
_cell.length_c   1.000
_cell.angle_alpha   90.00
_cell.angle_beta   90.00
_cell.angle_gamma   90.00
#
_symmetry.space_group_name_H-M   'P 1'
#
loop_
_entity.id
_entity.type
_entity.pdbx_description
1 polymer ?
#
loop_
_entity_poly.entity_id
_entity_poly.type
_entity_poly.pdbx_seq_one_letter_code
_entity_poly.pdbx_strand_id
1 'polypeptide(L)'
;MKTATLTASLVAAFMVLAWTSISADEANFSFNERVGNGWHMETIAYIDSDGVVKGRTSLKNYNNIRGFTGGLFIVALDENDNAIYASNLHKWGANASFFKKCKTRTESWEEQIPSEYLPKMAKFTVVQMHTPTNRVWTWIYENKQIIIDHAKYVADLYKKYKNNELGSDDLLAVITTHIN
;
A
#
# COMPACT_ATOMS: atom_id res chain seq x y z
N MET A 1 -46.29 9.83 -8.60
CA MET A 1 -45.12 10.31 -7.83
C MET A 1 -44.41 9.10 -7.25
N LYS A 2 -43.23 8.74 -7.77
CA LYS A 2 -42.42 7.63 -7.27
C LYS A 2 -41.25 8.21 -6.47
N THR A 3 -41.25 7.94 -5.17
CA THR A 3 -40.15 8.17 -4.24
C THR A 3 -39.01 7.21 -4.57
N ALA A 4 -37.85 7.75 -4.95
CA ALA A 4 -36.62 6.98 -5.11
C ALA A 4 -35.82 7.07 -3.80
N THR A 5 -35.92 6.02 -2.99
CA THR A 5 -35.08 5.80 -1.81
C THR A 5 -33.69 5.39 -2.30
N LEU A 6 -32.72 6.31 -2.22
CA LEU A 6 -31.31 5.99 -2.48
C LEU A 6 -30.74 5.30 -1.24
N THR A 7 -30.73 3.97 -1.26
CA THR A 7 -29.92 3.15 -0.35
C THR A 7 -28.45 3.39 -0.68
N ALA A 8 -27.77 4.21 0.10
CA ALA A 8 -26.32 4.33 0.06
C ALA A 8 -25.72 3.01 0.58
N SER A 9 -25.32 2.14 -0.35
CA SER A 9 -24.67 0.87 -0.05
C SER A 9 -23.34 1.12 0.68
N LEU A 10 -23.29 0.58 1.90
CA LEU A 10 -22.12 0.45 2.76
C LEU A 10 -21.01 -0.31 2.01
N VAL A 11 -19.93 0.36 1.60
CA VAL A 11 -18.72 -0.33 1.13
C VAL A 11 -17.96 -0.79 2.37
N ALA A 12 -18.25 -2.02 2.81
CA ALA A 12 -17.45 -2.70 3.80
C ALA A 12 -16.04 -2.91 3.22
N ALA A 13 -15.07 -2.13 3.69
CA ALA A 13 -13.66 -2.40 3.43
C ALA A 13 -13.33 -3.73 4.12
N PHE A 14 -13.01 -4.75 3.32
CA PHE A 14 -12.47 -6.01 3.83
C PHE A 14 -11.11 -5.72 4.48
N MET A 15 -11.11 -5.60 5.80
CA MET A 15 -9.91 -5.61 6.62
C MET A 15 -9.52 -7.07 6.80
N VAL A 16 -8.50 -7.52 6.06
CA VAL A 16 -7.89 -8.84 6.31
C VAL A 16 -6.94 -8.64 7.48
N LEU A 17 -7.21 -9.33 8.59
CA LEU A 17 -6.33 -9.41 9.75
C LEU A 17 -5.63 -10.77 9.69
N ALA A 18 -4.34 -10.76 9.36
CA ALA A 18 -3.51 -11.94 9.50
C ALA A 18 -2.71 -11.83 10.81
N TRP A 19 -2.74 -12.90 11.62
CA TRP A 19 -2.04 -12.98 12.90
C TRP A 19 -1.08 -14.16 12.90
N THR A 20 0.20 -13.91 13.21
CA THR A 20 1.19 -14.94 13.52
C THR A 20 1.96 -14.53 14.78
N SER A 21 2.21 -15.47 15.68
CA SER A 21 2.87 -15.23 16.97
C SER A 21 4.18 -16.02 17.09
N ILE A 22 5.26 -15.40 17.58
CA ILE A 22 6.60 -16.00 17.72
C ILE A 22 7.16 -15.71 19.13
N SER A 23 7.80 -16.71 19.74
CA SER A 23 8.46 -16.68 21.07
C SER A 23 9.51 -15.55 21.20
N ALA A 24 9.73 -15.03 22.41
CA ALA A 24 10.55 -13.84 22.68
C ALA A 24 12.09 -14.00 22.56
N ASP A 25 12.63 -15.20 22.37
CA ASP A 25 14.09 -15.40 22.22
C ASP A 25 14.53 -15.03 20.80
N GLU A 26 15.28 -13.92 20.64
CA GLU A 26 15.88 -13.40 19.38
C GLU A 26 15.11 -13.79 18.11
N ALA A 27 13.83 -13.43 18.07
CA ALA A 27 12.93 -13.88 17.03
C ALA A 27 13.04 -12.98 15.79
N ASN A 28 13.55 -13.56 14.70
CA ASN A 28 13.36 -13.00 13.36
C ASN A 28 11.92 -13.24 12.91
N PHE A 29 11.08 -12.21 12.99
CA PHE A 29 9.74 -12.24 12.42
C PHE A 29 9.80 -11.84 10.95
N SER A 30 9.20 -12.64 10.05
CA SER A 30 8.97 -12.27 8.66
C SER A 30 7.54 -12.62 8.28
N PHE A 31 6.79 -11.63 7.81
CA PHE A 31 5.41 -11.81 7.40
C PHE A 31 5.17 -11.13 6.06
N ASN A 32 4.56 -11.86 5.12
CA ASN A 32 4.27 -11.42 3.76
C ASN A 32 2.77 -11.55 3.50
N GLU A 33 2.10 -10.41 3.32
CA GLU A 33 0.68 -10.34 3.02
C GLU A 33 0.42 -9.92 1.58
N ARG A 34 -0.46 -10.68 0.92
CA ARG A 34 -1.11 -10.24 -0.31
C ARG A 34 -2.34 -9.40 0.03
N VAL A 35 -2.12 -8.10 0.12
CA VAL A 35 -3.11 -7.03 0.36
C VAL A 35 -4.23 -6.99 -0.69
N GLY A 36 -3.99 -7.54 -1.88
CA GLY A 36 -5.00 -7.66 -2.93
C GLY A 36 -4.38 -8.10 -4.26
N ASN A 37 -5.11 -7.94 -5.36
CA ASN A 37 -4.53 -8.24 -6.66
C ASN A 37 -3.49 -7.18 -7.02
N GLY A 38 -2.19 -7.47 -6.89
CA GLY A 38 -1.11 -6.54 -7.20
C GLY A 38 -0.69 -5.60 -6.07
N TRP A 39 -1.17 -5.77 -4.84
CA TRP A 39 -0.64 -5.07 -3.66
C TRP A 39 -0.04 -6.08 -2.69
N HIS A 40 1.14 -5.75 -2.15
CA HIS A 40 1.82 -6.60 -1.18
C HIS A 40 2.43 -5.74 -0.07
N MET A 41 2.36 -6.24 1.15
CA MET A 41 3.02 -5.67 2.31
C MET A 41 3.80 -6.78 3.00
N GLU A 42 5.09 -6.54 3.22
CA GLU A 42 6.00 -7.51 3.79
C GLU A 42 6.75 -6.84 4.94
N THR A 43 6.69 -7.39 6.14
CA THR A 43 7.38 -6.83 7.31
C THR A 43 8.30 -7.86 7.92
N ILE A 44 9.52 -7.41 8.22
CA ILE A 44 10.49 -8.13 9.02
C ILE A 44 10.69 -7.34 10.30
N ALA A 45 10.64 -7.98 11.46
CA ALA A 45 10.84 -7.34 12.77
C ALA A 45 11.63 -8.24 13.72
N TYR A 46 12.38 -7.62 14.63
CA TYR A 46 13.09 -8.28 15.71
C TYR A 46 13.03 -7.41 16.96
N ILE A 47 13.05 -8.04 18.13
CA ILE A 47 13.10 -7.38 19.44
C ILE A 47 14.45 -7.66 20.10
N ASP A 48 15.06 -6.66 20.73
CA ASP A 48 16.25 -6.84 21.55
C ASP A 48 15.93 -6.99 23.05
N SER A 49 16.97 -7.26 23.85
CA SER A 49 16.83 -7.49 25.30
C SER A 49 16.29 -6.28 26.07
N ASP A 50 16.42 -5.08 25.51
CA ASP A 50 15.94 -3.83 26.12
C ASP A 50 14.48 -3.52 25.73
N GLY A 51 13.84 -4.40 24.95
CA GLY A 51 12.47 -4.23 24.50
C GLY A 51 12.32 -3.29 23.30
N VAL A 52 13.41 -2.99 22.60
CA VAL A 52 13.36 -2.20 21.36
C VAL A 52 13.02 -3.14 20.21
N VAL A 53 11.87 -2.91 19.57
CA VAL A 53 11.46 -3.62 18.37
C VAL A 53 11.87 -2.82 17.15
N LYS A 54 12.75 -3.40 16.33
CA LYS A 54 13.21 -2.81 15.08
C LYS A 54 12.62 -3.59 13.92
N GLY A 55 12.14 -2.86 12.91
CA GLY A 55 11.51 -3.50 11.78
C GLY A 55 11.69 -2.76 10.46
N ARG A 56 11.42 -3.50 9.40
CA ARG A 56 11.45 -3.03 8.03
C ARG A 56 10.23 -3.53 7.29
N THR A 57 9.47 -2.62 6.71
CA THR A 57 8.27 -2.92 5.94
C THR A 57 8.44 -2.55 4.48
N SER A 58 8.31 -3.53 3.59
CA SER A 58 8.28 -3.36 2.14
C SER A 58 6.85 -3.31 1.64
N LEU A 59 6.50 -2.24 0.93
CA LEU A 59 5.25 -2.08 0.22
C LEU A 59 5.52 -2.24 -1.28
N LYS A 60 4.85 -3.18 -1.94
CA LYS A 60 4.93 -3.40 -3.38
C LYS A 60 3.58 -3.16 -4.02
N ASN A 61 3.56 -2.38 -5.09
CA ASN A 61 2.37 -2.15 -5.89
C ASN A 61 2.65 -2.48 -7.36
N TYR A 62 1.81 -3.32 -7.94
CA TYR A 62 1.79 -3.71 -9.35
C TYR A 62 0.60 -3.10 -10.10
N ASN A 63 -0.32 -2.42 -9.40
CA ASN A 63 -1.51 -1.82 -9.99
C ASN A 63 -1.22 -0.46 -10.62
N ASN A 64 -1.62 -0.32 -11.89
CA ASN A 64 -1.35 0.90 -12.65
C ASN A 64 -2.19 2.12 -12.23
N ILE A 65 -3.31 1.90 -11.55
CA ILE A 65 -4.37 2.91 -11.38
C ILE A 65 -4.84 2.98 -9.92
N ARG A 66 -4.21 2.26 -8.99
CA ARG A 66 -4.61 2.30 -7.58
C ARG A 66 -3.44 2.09 -6.65
N GLY A 67 -3.27 3.04 -5.72
CA GLY A 67 -2.37 2.89 -4.59
C GLY A 67 -3.06 2.17 -3.43
N PHE A 68 -2.30 1.92 -2.37
CA PHE A 68 -2.85 1.48 -1.09
C PHE A 68 -2.11 2.15 0.06
N THR A 69 -2.79 2.27 1.20
CA THR A 69 -2.17 2.65 2.47
C THR A 69 -2.14 1.40 3.34
N GLY A 70 -0.93 1.00 3.72
CA GLY A 70 -0.69 -0.02 4.72
C GLY A 70 -0.39 0.63 6.06
N GLY A 71 -0.66 -0.08 7.14
CA GLY A 71 -0.23 0.28 8.46
C GLY A 71 0.06 -0.95 9.30
N LEU A 72 0.87 -0.78 10.32
CA LEU A 72 1.17 -1.83 11.28
C LEU A 72 1.34 -1.27 12.68
N PHE A 73 1.10 -2.13 13.66
CA PHE A 73 1.44 -1.90 15.05
C PHE A 73 1.86 -3.23 15.69
N ILE A 74 2.57 -3.15 16.80
CA ILE A 74 3.04 -4.31 17.56
C ILE A 74 2.06 -4.56 18.70
N VAL A 75 1.85 -5.83 19.03
CA VAL A 75 1.16 -6.26 20.24
C VAL A 75 2.07 -7.20 21.03
N ALA A 76 2.31 -6.87 22.30
CA ALA A 76 2.97 -7.77 23.24
C ALA A 76 1.92 -8.65 23.94
N LEU A 77 2.23 -9.93 24.08
CA LEU A 77 1.34 -10.94 24.66
C LEU A 77 1.99 -11.60 25.88
N ASP A 78 1.18 -11.93 26.88
CA ASP A 78 1.60 -12.75 28.02
C ASP A 78 1.64 -14.25 27.69
N GLU A 79 1.98 -15.09 28.68
CA GLU A 79 2.04 -16.56 28.55
C GLU A 79 0.68 -17.21 28.21
N ASN A 80 -0.42 -16.49 28.42
CA ASN A 80 -1.79 -16.95 28.16
C ASN A 80 -2.38 -16.30 26.90
N ASP A 81 -1.56 -15.67 26.06
CA ASP A 81 -1.93 -14.98 24.83
C ASP A 81 -2.79 -13.73 25.03
N ASN A 82 -2.83 -13.16 26.23
CA ASN A 82 -3.52 -11.89 26.46
C ASN A 82 -2.64 -10.72 26.00
N ALA A 83 -3.25 -9.76 25.29
CA ALA A 83 -2.58 -8.52 24.94
C ALA A 83 -2.33 -7.65 26.18
N ILE A 84 -1.06 -7.38 26.46
CA ILE A 84 -0.62 -6.55 27.60
C ILE A 84 -0.16 -5.16 27.17
N TYR A 85 0.24 -4.98 25.90
CA TYR A 85 0.68 -3.70 25.34
C TYR A 85 0.43 -3.67 23.82
N ALA A 86 0.19 -2.47 23.29
CA ALA A 86 0.13 -2.21 21.85
C ALA A 86 0.86 -0.90 21.52
N SER A 87 1.67 -0.91 20.45
CA SER A 87 2.44 0.26 19.99
C SER A 87 1.58 1.29 19.25
N ASN A 88 2.20 2.40 18.86
CA ASN A 88 1.57 3.32 17.92
C ASN A 88 1.43 2.67 16.54
N LEU A 89 0.43 3.14 15.79
CA LEU A 89 0.18 2.70 14.43
C LEU A 89 1.10 3.44 13.45
N HIS A 90 2.04 2.72 12.84
CA HIS A 90 2.81 3.21 11.71
C HIS A 90 1.99 3.10 10.43
N LYS A 91 2.03 4.12 9.57
CA LYS A 91 1.26 4.15 8.32
C LYS A 91 2.13 4.62 7.16
N TRP A 92 2.04 3.89 6.04
CA TRP A 92 2.72 4.26 4.80
C TRP A 92 1.82 4.01 3.59
N GLY A 93 2.09 4.74 2.51
CA GLY A 93 1.38 4.57 1.24
C GLY A 93 2.32 4.11 0.14
N ALA A 94 1.83 3.18 -0.69
CA ALA A 94 2.40 2.87 -1.98
C ALA A 94 1.54 3.50 -3.08
N ASN A 95 2.17 4.33 -3.91
CA ASN A 95 1.52 4.97 -5.05
C ASN A 95 1.23 3.95 -6.15
N ALA A 96 0.33 4.30 -7.06
CA ALA A 96 0.06 3.50 -8.26
C ALA A 96 1.32 3.37 -9.14
N SER A 97 1.46 2.22 -9.77
CA SER A 97 2.52 1.92 -10.73
C SER A 97 2.16 2.41 -12.11
N PHE A 98 2.31 3.71 -12.40
CA PHE A 98 2.11 4.16 -13.77
C PHE A 98 3.03 3.39 -14.74
N PHE A 99 2.45 2.85 -15.82
CA PHE A 99 3.15 2.15 -16.89
C PHE A 99 3.97 0.91 -16.46
N LYS A 100 3.32 -0.01 -15.73
CA LYS A 100 3.73 -1.42 -15.51
C LYS A 100 5.00 -1.68 -14.68
N LYS A 101 5.76 -0.67 -14.26
CA LYS A 101 6.90 -0.90 -13.34
C LYS A 101 6.38 -1.00 -11.91
N CYS A 102 6.57 -2.16 -11.27
CA CYS A 102 6.27 -2.35 -9.85
C CYS A 102 6.95 -1.25 -9.04
N LYS A 103 6.15 -0.55 -8.22
CA LYS A 103 6.67 0.46 -7.30
C LYS A 103 6.88 -0.22 -5.95
N THR A 104 8.14 -0.28 -5.56
CA THR A 104 8.57 -0.78 -4.25
C THR A 104 9.00 0.39 -3.39
N ARG A 105 8.55 0.39 -2.14
CA ARG A 105 8.98 1.33 -1.11
C ARG A 105 9.29 0.53 0.15
N THR A 106 10.37 0.86 0.82
CA THR A 106 10.78 0.17 2.04
C THR A 106 10.98 1.19 3.14
N GLU A 107 10.38 0.92 4.29
CA GLU A 107 10.35 1.83 5.43
C GLU A 107 10.92 1.12 6.65
N SER A 108 11.90 1.74 7.28
CA SER A 108 12.43 1.30 8.56
C SER A 108 11.69 1.98 9.69
N TRP A 109 11.45 1.26 10.77
CA TRP A 109 10.76 1.77 11.95
C TRP A 109 11.30 1.10 13.21
N GLU A 110 11.06 1.76 14.34
CA GLU A 110 11.49 1.31 15.66
C GLU A 110 10.39 1.65 16.66
N GLU A 111 10.14 0.75 17.62
CA GLU A 111 9.28 1.01 18.77
C GLU A 111 9.85 0.44 20.07
N GLN A 112 9.73 1.22 21.13
CA GLN A 112 10.07 0.79 22.49
C GLN A 112 8.83 0.18 23.17
N ILE A 113 8.98 -1.03 23.69
CA ILE A 113 8.02 -1.58 24.65
C ILE A 113 8.36 -1.02 26.04
N PRO A 114 7.40 -0.42 26.76
CA PRO A 114 7.65 0.10 28.10
C PRO A 114 8.12 -1.00 29.06
N SER A 115 9.08 -0.67 29.92
CA SER A 115 9.77 -1.65 30.77
C SER A 115 8.84 -2.33 31.79
N GLU A 116 7.69 -1.74 32.13
CA GLU A 116 6.68 -2.37 32.98
C GLU A 116 5.97 -3.59 32.34
N TYR A 117 6.08 -3.75 31.02
CA TYR A 117 5.48 -4.87 30.29
C TYR A 117 6.48 -5.99 29.97
N LEU A 118 7.78 -5.69 29.91
CA LEU A 118 8.82 -6.67 29.54
C LEU A 118 8.84 -7.92 30.43
N PRO A 119 8.74 -7.83 31.78
CA PRO A 119 8.72 -9.03 32.62
C PRO A 119 7.47 -9.91 32.46
N LYS A 120 6.41 -9.39 31.81
CA LYS A 120 5.14 -10.10 31.59
C LYS A 120 5.01 -10.61 30.17
N MET A 121 5.88 -10.18 29.27
CA MET A 121 5.82 -10.47 27.85
C MET A 121 6.44 -11.84 27.58
N ALA A 122 5.64 -12.77 27.06
CA ALA A 122 6.11 -14.06 26.58
C ALA A 122 6.43 -14.04 25.07
N LYS A 123 5.74 -13.18 24.32
CA LYS A 123 5.88 -13.06 22.86
C LYS A 123 5.38 -11.71 22.35
N PHE A 124 5.75 -11.37 21.12
CA PHE A 124 5.16 -10.24 20.41
C PHE A 124 4.64 -10.65 19.04
N THR A 125 3.74 -9.85 18.48
CA THR A 125 3.21 -10.02 17.13
C THR A 125 3.14 -8.68 16.41
N VAL A 126 3.27 -8.71 15.08
CA VAL A 126 3.06 -7.55 14.22
C VAL A 126 1.71 -7.69 13.55
N VAL A 127 0.79 -6.76 13.86
CA VAL A 127 -0.51 -6.70 13.21
C VAL A 127 -0.41 -5.75 12.03
N GLN A 128 -0.66 -6.27 10.82
CA GLN A 128 -0.74 -5.46 9.62
C GLN A 128 -2.20 -5.18 9.26
N MET A 129 -2.43 -3.99 8.73
CA MET A 129 -3.71 -3.57 8.18
C MET A 129 -3.48 -2.78 6.92
N HIS A 130 -4.44 -2.86 6.00
CA HIS A 130 -4.32 -2.17 4.73
C HIS A 130 -5.68 -1.67 4.26
N THR A 131 -5.65 -0.58 3.51
CA THR A 131 -6.82 -0.03 2.84
C THR A 131 -6.40 0.43 1.45
N PRO A 132 -6.95 -0.18 0.39
CA PRO A 132 -6.81 0.35 -0.96
C PRO A 132 -7.27 1.81 -0.97
N THR A 133 -6.46 2.71 -1.51
CA THR A 133 -6.87 4.11 -1.60
C THR A 133 -7.35 4.41 -3.01
N ASN A 134 -8.53 5.04 -3.10
CA ASN A 134 -9.02 5.65 -4.34
C ASN A 134 -8.23 6.92 -4.72
N ARG A 135 -6.96 7.02 -4.31
CA ARG A 135 -6.08 8.18 -4.56
C ARG A 135 -5.91 8.49 -6.03
N VAL A 136 -6.21 7.56 -6.94
CA VAL A 136 -6.21 7.89 -8.38
C VAL A 136 -7.37 8.78 -8.77
N TRP A 137 -8.54 8.69 -8.15
CA TRP A 137 -9.57 9.71 -8.40
C TRP A 137 -9.10 11.07 -7.90
N THR A 138 -8.55 11.13 -6.69
CA THR A 138 -7.94 12.37 -6.13
C THR A 138 -6.83 12.92 -7.03
N TRP A 139 -5.90 12.07 -7.49
CA TRP A 139 -4.83 12.45 -8.41
C TRP A 139 -5.39 12.88 -9.78
N ILE A 140 -6.40 12.19 -10.33
CA ILE A 140 -7.08 12.59 -11.58
C ILE A 140 -7.73 13.96 -11.41
N TYR A 141 -8.34 14.25 -10.26
CA TYR A 141 -8.91 15.56 -9.96
C TYR A 141 -7.83 16.63 -9.82
N GLU A 142 -6.74 16.34 -9.10
CA GLU A 142 -5.63 17.26 -8.85
C GLU A 142 -4.75 17.50 -10.10
N ASN A 143 -4.67 16.52 -11.01
CA ASN A 143 -3.84 16.55 -12.22
C ASN A 143 -4.69 16.59 -13.49
N LYS A 144 -5.95 17.03 -13.37
CA LYS A 144 -6.95 17.08 -14.45
C LYS A 144 -6.42 17.78 -15.71
N GLN A 145 -5.64 18.83 -15.54
CA GLN A 145 -5.08 19.60 -16.65
C GLN A 145 -4.06 18.77 -17.47
N ILE A 146 -3.16 18.06 -16.80
CA ILE A 146 -2.19 17.15 -17.43
C ILE A 146 -2.91 16.07 -18.24
N ILE A 147 -4.02 15.54 -17.70
CA ILE A 147 -4.84 14.52 -18.38
C ILE A 147 -5.54 15.10 -19.61
N ILE A 148 -6.11 16.30 -19.48
CA ILE A 148 -6.76 17.00 -20.60
C ILE A 148 -5.74 17.31 -21.71
N ASP A 149 -4.55 17.78 -21.35
CA ASP A 149 -3.51 18.14 -22.31
C ASP A 149 -2.94 16.91 -23.02
N HIS A 150 -2.76 15.81 -22.29
CA HIS A 150 -2.39 14.54 -22.89
C HIS A 150 -3.49 13.99 -23.82
N ALA A 151 -4.77 14.07 -23.43
CA ALA A 151 -5.88 13.64 -24.27
C ALA A 151 -6.01 14.50 -25.55
N LYS A 152 -5.79 15.82 -25.45
CA LYS A 152 -5.74 16.72 -26.61
C LYS A 152 -4.58 16.37 -27.53
N TYR A 153 -3.41 16.12 -26.97
CA TYR A 153 -2.22 15.71 -27.73
C TYR A 153 -2.46 14.42 -28.51
N VAL A 154 -3.00 13.37 -27.87
CA VAL A 154 -3.34 12.10 -28.52
C VAL A 154 -4.42 12.29 -29.59
N ALA A 155 -5.44 13.11 -29.33
CA ALA A 155 -6.48 13.42 -30.31
C ALA A 155 -5.94 14.19 -31.53
N ASP A 156 -4.96 15.08 -31.34
CA ASP A 156 -4.28 15.81 -32.41
C ASP A 156 -3.43 14.87 -33.27
N LEU A 157 -2.66 13.97 -32.65
CA LEU A 157 -1.91 12.93 -33.37
C LEU A 157 -2.83 12.04 -34.23
N TYR A 158 -3.97 11.62 -33.66
CA TYR A 158 -4.94 10.81 -34.39
C TYR A 158 -5.54 11.56 -35.59
N LYS A 159 -5.84 12.86 -35.45
CA LYS A 159 -6.31 13.69 -36.56
C LYS A 159 -5.27 13.82 -37.67
N LYS A 160 -4.01 14.11 -37.32
CA LYS A 160 -2.90 14.20 -38.28
C LYS A 160 -2.70 12.89 -39.04
N TYR A 161 -2.71 11.76 -38.34
CA TYR A 161 -2.66 10.44 -38.97
C TYR A 161 -3.83 10.23 -39.95
N LYS A 162 -5.07 10.51 -39.53
CA LYS A 162 -6.26 10.37 -40.39
C LYS A 162 -6.21 11.27 -41.64
N ASN A 163 -5.59 12.44 -41.52
CA ASN A 163 -5.40 13.37 -42.61
C ASN A 163 -4.19 13.03 -43.51
N ASN A 164 -3.47 11.92 -43.24
CA ASN A 164 -2.20 11.55 -43.89
C ASN A 164 -1.07 12.59 -43.69
N GLU A 165 -1.17 13.42 -42.66
CA GLU A 165 -0.13 14.38 -42.26
C GLU A 165 0.94 13.72 -41.37
N LEU A 166 0.71 12.47 -40.93
CA LEU A 166 1.61 11.67 -40.10
C LEU A 166 1.63 10.22 -40.60
N GLY A 167 2.82 9.66 -40.82
CA GLY A 167 2.97 8.25 -41.18
C GLY A 167 2.73 7.31 -40.00
N SER A 168 2.50 6.02 -40.28
CA SER A 168 2.38 4.98 -39.24
C SER A 168 3.65 4.83 -38.40
N ASP A 169 4.81 5.06 -39.02
CA ASP A 169 6.12 4.91 -38.37
C ASP A 169 6.41 6.09 -37.43
N ASP A 170 5.98 7.31 -37.80
CA ASP A 170 6.04 8.49 -36.95
C ASP A 170 5.12 8.34 -35.73
N LEU A 171 3.93 7.78 -35.92
CA LEU A 171 2.99 7.48 -34.83
C LEU A 171 3.61 6.48 -33.85
N LEU A 172 4.23 5.41 -34.36
CA LEU A 172 4.94 4.41 -33.55
C LEU A 172 6.13 5.00 -32.80
N ALA A 173 6.91 5.89 -33.42
CA ALA A 173 8.03 6.57 -32.78
C ALA A 173 7.54 7.47 -31.63
N VAL A 174 6.48 8.25 -31.85
CA VAL A 174 5.88 9.12 -30.82
C VAL A 174 5.33 8.31 -29.63
N ILE A 175 4.62 7.21 -29.92
CA ILE A 175 4.10 6.28 -28.92
C ILE A 175 5.27 5.64 -28.12
N THR A 176 6.34 5.24 -28.79
CA THR A 176 7.52 4.63 -28.15
C THR A 176 8.28 5.62 -27.28
N THR A 177 8.34 6.89 -27.66
CA THR A 177 9.03 7.95 -26.89
C THR A 177 8.21 8.41 -25.67
N HIS A 178 6.89 8.30 -25.72
CA HIS A 178 5.99 8.61 -24.60
C HIS A 178 5.83 7.46 -23.58
N ILE A 179 6.18 6.22 -23.96
CA ILE A 179 6.04 5.02 -23.12
C ILE A 179 7.32 4.68 -22.33
N ASN A 180 8.49 5.18 -22.76
CA ASN A 180 9.78 4.97 -22.10
C ASN A 180 10.10 6.07 -21.07
#